data_AF-X0VLD4-F1
#
_entry.id   AF-X0VLD4-F1
#
_cell.length_a   1.000
_cell.length_b   1.000
_cell.length_c   1.000
_cell.angle_alpha   90.00
_cell.angle_beta   90.00
_cell.angle_gamma   90.00
#
_symmetry.space_group_name_H-M   'P 1'
#
loop_
_entity.id
_entity.type
_entity.pdbx_description
1 polymer ?
#
loop_
_entity_poly.entity_id
_entity_poly.type
_entity_poly.pdbx_seq_one_letter_code
_entity_poly.pdbx_strand_id
1 'polypeptide(L)'
;FPIFKGFFYRNLEKKAKASLLKSKATLRQKELEVINDVSISYTNLRSSIKNLKYSKEYLKEAKTSFNIAIKNYEAGTNTILDVISSQSSLEDARAKKAKAKRDFLTSISDLAYSTGSLARKE
;
A
#
# COMPACT_ATOMS: atom_id res chain seq x y z
N PHE A 1 -20.68 -36.13 52.06
CA PHE A 1 -19.70 -35.98 50.96
C PHE A 1 -20.07 -36.96 49.85
N PRO A 2 -20.61 -36.51 48.70
CA PRO A 2 -20.88 -37.41 47.59
C PRO A 2 -19.55 -37.84 46.95
N ILE A 3 -19.29 -39.14 46.94
CA ILE A 3 -18.06 -39.76 46.44
C ILE A 3 -17.98 -39.65 44.90
N PHE A 4 -19.13 -39.57 44.22
CA PHE A 4 -19.23 -39.39 42.78
C PHE A 4 -19.79 -37.99 42.45
N LYS A 5 -18.98 -37.15 41.79
CA LYS A 5 -19.37 -35.79 41.34
C LYS A 5 -19.76 -35.73 39.85
N GLY A 6 -20.31 -36.80 39.28
CA GLY A 6 -20.79 -36.80 37.88
C GLY A 6 -19.71 -36.45 36.84
N PHE A 7 -18.46 -36.85 37.07
CA PHE A 7 -17.30 -36.51 36.22
C PHE A 7 -16.94 -35.01 36.12
N PHE A 8 -17.43 -34.15 37.03
CA PHE A 8 -17.19 -32.70 37.04
C PHE A 8 -15.74 -32.29 36.73
N TYR A 9 -14.76 -32.85 37.45
CA TYR A 9 -13.35 -32.50 37.26
C TYR A 9 -12.80 -32.90 35.88
N ARG A 10 -13.23 -34.05 35.33
CA ARG A 10 -12.84 -34.47 33.97
C ARG A 10 -13.42 -33.53 32.92
N ASN A 11 -14.66 -33.07 33.11
CA ASN A 11 -15.29 -32.10 32.21
C ASN A 11 -14.62 -30.72 32.30
N LEU A 12 -14.24 -30.29 33.51
CA LEU A 12 -13.49 -29.05 33.72
C LEU A 12 -12.12 -29.10 33.03
N GLU A 13 -11.40 -30.22 33.15
CA GLU A 13 -10.13 -30.45 32.46
C GLU A 13 -10.29 -30.44 30.94
N LYS A 14 -11.32 -31.13 30.41
CA LYS A 14 -11.65 -31.09 28.97
C LYS A 14 -11.94 -29.67 28.49
N LYS A 15 -12.71 -28.88 29.26
CA LYS A 15 -13.00 -27.48 28.95
C LYS A 15 -11.72 -26.63 28.93
N ALA A 16 -10.84 -26.80 29.91
CA ALA A 16 -9.56 -26.09 29.97
C ALA A 16 -8.66 -26.46 28.76
N LYS A 17 -8.57 -27.75 28.40
CA LYS A 17 -7.85 -28.22 27.21
C LYS A 17 -8.42 -27.63 25.91
N ALA A 18 -9.74 -27.63 25.76
CA ALA A 18 -10.39 -27.02 24.59
C ALA A 18 -10.12 -25.50 24.51
N SER A 19 -10.15 -24.80 25.65
CA SER A 19 -9.81 -23.37 25.72
C SER A 19 -8.36 -23.12 25.31
N LEU A 20 -7.41 -23.94 25.78
CA LEU A 20 -6.01 -23.85 25.38
C LEU A 20 -5.83 -24.07 23.88
N LEU A 21 -6.48 -25.08 23.31
CA LEU A 21 -6.44 -25.35 21.86
C LEU A 21 -7.00 -24.16 21.06
N LYS A 22 -8.12 -23.59 21.50
CA LYS A 22 -8.69 -22.37 20.90
C LYS A 22 -7.68 -21.21 20.94
N SER A 23 -7.09 -20.92 22.09
CA SER A 23 -6.09 -19.86 22.22
C SER A 23 -4.87 -20.08 21.33
N LYS A 24 -4.38 -21.32 21.21
CA LYS A 24 -3.29 -21.68 20.28
C LYS A 24 -3.68 -21.45 18.82
N ALA A 25 -4.89 -21.84 18.42
CA ALA A 25 -5.38 -21.62 17.07
C ALA A 25 -5.52 -20.12 16.75
N THR A 26 -6.06 -19.33 17.69
CA THR A 26 -6.15 -17.87 17.54
C THR A 26 -4.78 -17.21 17.45
N LEU A 27 -3.81 -17.64 18.27
CA LEU A 27 -2.43 -17.15 18.16
C LEU A 27 -1.86 -17.45 16.77
N ARG A 28 -1.99 -18.70 16.30
CA ARG A 28 -1.49 -19.10 14.98
C ARG A 28 -2.16 -18.32 13.85
N GLN A 29 -3.46 -18.06 13.95
CA GLN A 29 -4.17 -17.23 13.00
C GLN A 29 -3.63 -15.80 12.97
N LYS A 30 -3.38 -15.20 14.14
CA LYS A 30 -2.81 -13.85 14.23
C LYS A 30 -1.38 -13.76 13.69
N GLU A 31 -0.56 -14.78 13.91
CA GLU A 31 0.78 -14.86 13.29
C GLU A 31 0.70 -14.85 11.76
N LEU A 32 -0.19 -15.65 11.19
CA LEU A 32 -0.39 -15.72 9.73
C LEU A 32 -0.91 -14.40 9.16
N GLU A 33 -1.82 -13.73 9.87
CA GLU A 33 -2.35 -12.41 9.52
C GLU A 33 -1.23 -11.37 9.45
N VAL A 34 -0.37 -11.30 10.47
CA VAL A 34 0.78 -10.37 10.49
C VAL A 34 1.76 -10.67 9.35
N ILE A 35 2.07 -11.94 9.08
CA ILE A 35 2.96 -12.33 7.97
C ILE A 35 2.37 -11.86 6.62
N ASN A 36 1.07 -12.04 6.44
CA ASN A 36 0.36 -11.62 5.24
C ASN A 36 0.36 -10.09 5.08
N ASP A 37 0.07 -9.36 6.16
CA ASP A 37 0.01 -7.89 6.15
C ASP A 37 1.36 -7.26 5.83
N VAL A 38 2.45 -7.79 6.39
CA VAL A 38 3.82 -7.36 6.07
C VAL A 38 4.14 -7.65 4.60
N SER A 39 3.76 -8.83 4.10
CA SER A 39 4.00 -9.22 2.70
C SER A 39 3.27 -8.30 1.71
N ILE A 40 2.00 -7.97 2.00
CA ILE A 40 1.20 -7.03 1.21
C ILE A 40 1.82 -5.63 1.25
N SER A 41 2.15 -5.14 2.45
CA SER A 41 2.74 -3.80 2.62
C SER A 41 4.06 -3.66 1.86
N TYR A 42 4.91 -4.69 1.92
CA TYR A 42 6.18 -4.71 1.19
C TYR A 42 6.01 -4.72 -0.33
N THR A 43 5.09 -5.54 -0.85
CA THR A 43 4.80 -5.59 -2.30
C THR A 43 4.17 -4.30 -2.81
N ASN A 44 3.33 -3.65 -2.00
CA ASN A 44 2.75 -2.34 -2.27
C ASN A 44 3.83 -1.25 -2.32
N LEU A 45 4.78 -1.23 -1.37
CA LEU A 45 5.92 -0.32 -1.40
C LEU A 45 6.77 -0.51 -2.66
N ARG A 46 7.05 -1.75 -3.03
CA ARG A 46 7.82 -2.03 -4.26
C ARG A 46 7.11 -1.52 -5.51
N SER A 47 5.78 -1.64 -5.55
CA SER A 47 4.94 -1.15 -6.65
C SER A 47 4.89 0.38 -6.66
N SER A 48 4.75 1.04 -5.51
CA SER A 48 4.71 2.50 -5.40
C SER A 48 6.04 3.14 -5.84
N ILE A 49 7.18 2.52 -5.53
CA ILE A 49 8.51 2.94 -6.03
C ILE A 49 8.54 2.95 -7.56
N LYS A 50 8.07 1.86 -8.19
CA LYS A 50 8.02 1.77 -9.66
C LYS A 50 7.06 2.81 -10.26
N ASN A 51 5.88 2.97 -9.67
CA ASN A 51 4.90 3.96 -10.11
C ASN A 51 5.42 5.39 -10.02
N LEU A 52 6.17 5.72 -8.95
CA LEU A 52 6.82 7.01 -8.81
C LEU A 52 7.90 7.22 -9.87
N LYS A 53 8.68 6.17 -10.22
CA LYS A 53 9.66 6.23 -11.30
C LYS A 53 8.97 6.51 -12.64
N TYR A 54 7.95 5.72 -13.01
CA TYR A 54 7.21 5.92 -14.25
C TYR A 54 6.53 7.28 -14.32
N SER A 55 5.96 7.77 -13.22
CA SER A 55 5.33 9.09 -13.19
C SER A 55 6.33 10.23 -13.39
N LYS A 56 7.60 10.06 -12.98
CA LYS A 56 8.67 11.03 -13.27
C LYS A 56 9.07 11.01 -14.75
N GLU A 57 9.15 9.82 -15.35
CA GLU A 57 9.43 9.65 -16.79
C GLU A 57 8.29 10.23 -17.64
N TYR A 58 7.04 9.91 -17.31
CA TYR A 58 5.86 10.45 -17.96
C TYR A 58 5.81 11.99 -17.92
N LEU A 59 6.15 12.61 -16.78
CA LEU A 59 6.26 14.07 -16.69
C LEU A 59 7.34 14.64 -17.62
N LYS A 60 8.48 13.96 -17.76
CA LYS A 60 9.55 14.38 -18.66
C LYS A 60 9.10 14.31 -20.11
N GLU A 61 8.40 13.25 -20.49
CA GLU A 61 7.82 13.08 -21.82
C GLU A 61 6.77 14.15 -22.11
N ALA A 62 5.79 14.34 -21.21
CA ALA A 62 4.75 15.36 -21.38
C ALA A 62 5.34 16.78 -21.52
N LYS A 63 6.41 17.09 -20.79
CA LYS A 63 7.13 18.37 -20.93
C LYS A 63 7.80 18.49 -22.30
N THR A 64 8.35 17.40 -22.82
CA THR A 64 8.96 17.37 -24.15
C THR A 64 7.91 17.55 -25.24
N SER A 65 6.77 16.86 -25.14
CA SER A 65 5.65 17.01 -26.07
C SER A 65 5.07 18.43 -26.08
N PHE A 66 4.93 19.05 -24.92
CA PHE A 66 4.51 20.45 -24.81
C PHE A 66 5.50 21.40 -25.51
N ASN A 67 6.81 21.20 -25.30
CA ASN A 67 7.82 22.01 -25.97
C ASN A 67 7.79 21.82 -27.50
N ILE A 68 7.54 20.60 -27.99
CA ILE A 68 7.39 20.33 -29.43
C ILE A 68 6.14 21.02 -29.98
N ALA A 69 5.02 20.96 -29.26
CA ALA A 69 3.78 21.62 -29.67
C ALA A 69 3.94 23.14 -29.79
N ILE A 70 4.65 23.78 -28.84
CA ILE A 70 4.99 25.21 -28.93
C ILE A 70 5.84 25.49 -30.17
N LYS A 71 6.91 24.73 -30.40
CA LYS A 71 7.79 24.95 -31.56
C LYS A 71 7.05 24.80 -32.89
N ASN A 72 6.15 23.82 -32.99
CA ASN A 72 5.33 23.62 -34.19
C ASN A 72 4.31 24.75 -34.37
N TYR A 73 3.74 25.27 -33.27
CA TYR A 73 2.88 26.44 -33.31
C TYR A 73 3.63 27.69 -33.78
N GLU A 74 4.84 27.93 -33.26
CA GLU A 74 5.73 29.02 -33.69
C GLU A 74 6.15 28.90 -35.16
N ALA A 75 6.35 27.66 -35.64
CA ALA A 75 6.64 27.37 -37.05
C ALA A 75 5.39 27.40 -37.95
N GLY A 76 4.19 27.61 -37.39
CA GLY A 76 2.92 27.63 -38.12
C GLY A 76 2.42 26.26 -38.60
N THR A 77 3.03 25.16 -38.15
CA THR A 77 2.68 23.79 -38.54
C THR A 77 1.64 23.15 -37.62
N ASN A 78 1.41 23.72 -36.43
CA ASN A 78 0.36 23.33 -35.49
C ASN A 78 -0.54 24.51 -35.11
N THR A 79 -1.68 24.19 -34.51
CA THR A 79 -2.64 25.17 -34.01
C THR A 79 -2.44 25.46 -32.52
N ILE A 80 -3.00 26.57 -32.04
CA ILE A 80 -3.03 26.89 -30.60
C ILE A 80 -3.78 25.82 -29.78
N LEU A 81 -4.73 25.11 -30.39
CA LEU A 81 -5.46 24.02 -29.73
C LEU A 81 -4.53 22.86 -29.37
N ASP A 82 -3.53 22.56 -30.20
CA ASP A 82 -2.52 21.52 -29.95
C ASP A 82 -1.62 21.88 -28.75
N VAL A 83 -1.30 23.17 -28.61
CA VAL A 83 -0.55 23.70 -27.46
C VAL A 83 -1.37 23.55 -26.18
N ILE A 84 -2.64 23.94 -26.20
CA ILE A 84 -3.53 23.81 -25.04
C ILE A 84 -3.73 22.34 -24.64
N SER A 85 -3.92 21.46 -25.62
CA SER A 85 -4.07 20.01 -25.39
C SER A 85 -2.81 19.39 -24.76
N SER A 86 -1.63 19.73 -25.27
CA SER A 86 -0.36 19.27 -24.70
C SER A 86 -0.05 19.88 -23.34
N GLN A 87 -0.47 21.14 -23.08
CA GLN A 87 -0.40 21.76 -21.76
C GLN A 87 -1.28 21.03 -20.75
N SER A 88 -2.52 20.71 -21.12
CA SER A 88 -3.44 19.93 -20.28
C SER A 88 -2.83 18.57 -19.91
N SER A 89 -2.22 17.89 -20.88
CA SER A 89 -1.50 16.62 -20.66
C SER A 89 -0.30 16.77 -19.72
N LEU A 90 0.43 17.89 -19.80
CA LEU A 90 1.53 18.21 -18.89
C LEU A 90 1.04 18.42 -17.44
N GLU A 91 -0.09 19.11 -17.25
CA GLU A 91 -0.65 19.30 -15.91
C GLU A 91 -1.20 17.99 -15.32
N ASP A 92 -1.84 17.14 -16.14
CA ASP A 92 -2.22 15.78 -15.72
C ASP A 92 -1.00 14.95 -15.29
N ALA A 93 0.10 15.00 -16.05
CA ALA A 93 1.34 14.31 -15.69
C ALA A 93 1.92 14.82 -14.35
N ARG A 94 1.83 16.12 -14.06
CA ARG A 94 2.23 16.70 -12.77
C ARG A 94 1.35 16.19 -11.64
N ALA A 95 0.03 16.17 -11.84
CA ALA A 95 -0.92 15.65 -10.85
C ALA A 95 -0.67 14.16 -10.55
N LYS A 96 -0.44 13.34 -11.58
CA LYS A 96 -0.08 11.92 -11.44
C LYS A 96 1.21 11.72 -10.66
N LYS A 97 2.27 12.49 -10.95
CA LYS A 97 3.52 12.45 -10.16
C LYS A 97 3.28 12.83 -8.70
N ALA A 98 2.48 13.86 -8.43
CA ALA A 98 2.17 14.27 -7.06
C ALA A 98 1.42 13.16 -6.30
N LYS A 99 0.43 12.52 -6.95
CA LYS A 99 -0.29 11.36 -6.42
C LYS A 99 0.66 10.20 -6.14
N ALA A 100 1.47 9.79 -7.11
CA ALA A 100 2.44 8.70 -6.95
C ALA A 100 3.45 8.96 -5.82
N LYS A 101 3.85 10.22 -5.60
CA LYS A 101 4.70 10.60 -4.47
C LYS A 101 3.98 10.41 -3.13
N ARG A 102 2.69 10.80 -3.04
CA ARG A 102 1.89 10.56 -1.83
C ARG A 102 1.73 9.06 -1.57
N ASP A 103 1.37 8.30 -2.59
CA ASP A 103 1.17 6.84 -2.47
C ASP A 103 2.45 6.12 -2.01
N PHE A 104 3.62 6.57 -2.52
CA PHE A 104 4.92 6.09 -2.04
C PHE A 104 5.14 6.37 -0.54
N LEU A 105 4.88 7.59 -0.08
CA LEU A 105 5.03 7.94 1.33
C LEU A 105 4.07 7.14 2.22
N THR A 106 2.80 6.99 1.80
CA THR A 106 1.83 6.16 2.52
C THR A 106 2.29 4.71 2.61
N SER A 107 2.80 4.14 1.51
CA SER A 107 3.28 2.75 1.52
C SER A 107 4.49 2.51 2.43
N ILE A 108 5.32 3.53 2.68
CA ILE A 108 6.38 3.44 3.70
C ILE A 108 5.77 3.38 5.09
N SER A 109 4.81 4.26 5.38
CA SER A 109 4.10 4.28 6.66
C SER A 109 3.35 2.97 6.94
N ASP A 110 2.71 2.38 5.91
CA ASP A 110 2.00 1.11 6.02
C ASP A 110 2.96 -0.05 6.33
N LEU A 111 4.14 -0.07 5.70
CA LEU A 111 5.18 -1.04 6.02
C LEU A 111 5.72 -0.85 7.43
N ALA A 112 5.92 0.39 7.86
CA ALA A 112 6.36 0.69 9.23
C ALA A 112 5.31 0.27 10.26
N TYR A 113 4.02 0.43 9.96
CA TYR A 113 2.92 0.00 10.81
C TYR A 113 2.84 -1.54 10.89
N SER A 114 2.84 -2.24 9.75
CA SER A 114 2.76 -3.71 9.72
C SER A 114 3.98 -4.40 10.36
N THR A 115 5.15 -3.77 10.32
CA THR A 115 6.35 -4.25 11.02
C THR A 115 6.42 -3.85 12.50
N GLY A 116 5.48 -3.02 12.96
CA GLY A 116 5.45 -2.50 14.34
C GLY A 116 6.50 -1.43 14.66
N SER A 117 7.27 -0.98 13.67
CA SER A 117 8.30 0.06 13.86
C SER A 117 7.71 1.47 14.02
N LEU A 118 6.49 1.72 13.54
CA LEU A 118 5.82 3.02 13.65
C LEU A 118 5.47 3.40 15.10
N ALA A 119 5.21 2.42 15.96
CA ALA A 119 4.81 2.63 17.36
C ALA A 119 6.00 2.67 18.34
N ARG A 120 7.22 2.44 17.86
CA ARG A 120 8.42 2.42 18.69
C ARG A 120 8.86 3.84 18.99
N LYS A 121 8.25 4.44 20.01
CA LYS A 121 8.85 5.54 20.78
C LYS A 121 9.97 4.90 21.62
N GLU A 122 11.20 4.93 21.13
CA GLU A 122 12.35 4.99 22.04
C GLU A 122 12.52 6.43 22.52
#